data_AF-A0AAU5YL00-F1
#
_entry.id   AF-A0AAU5YL00-F1
#
_cell.length_a   1.000
_cell.length_b   1.000
_cell.length_c   1.000
_cell.angle_alpha   90.00
_cell.angle_beta   90.00
_cell.angle_gamma   90.00
#
_symmetry.space_group_name_H-M   'P 1'
#
loop_
_entity.id
_entity.type
_entity.pdbx_description
1 polymer ?
#
loop_
_entity_poly.entity_id
_entity_poly.type
_entity_poly.pdbx_seq_one_letter_code
_entity_poly.pdbx_strand_id
1 'polypeptide(L)'
;MSRAIAVITSSAAKRLQTLGPVAQQAVEGLRRELEDSPKLGIRRGSVHGNGDTVVYRTRLEPREDMPGLTIVYAYAPQPHPPAVAIITVTPDDVSNEPQT
;
A
#
# COMPACT_ATOMS: atom_id res chain seq x y z
N MET A 1 -11.23 19.99 1.28
CA MET A 1 -10.12 19.19 1.86
C MET A 1 -9.12 18.93 0.75
N SER A 2 -7.82 19.12 0.98
CA SER A 2 -6.79 18.87 -0.03
C SER A 2 -6.64 17.37 -0.28
N ARG A 3 -6.63 16.97 -1.55
CA ARG A 3 -6.35 15.60 -1.98
C ARG A 3 -4.92 15.22 -1.58
N ALA A 4 -4.72 14.00 -1.10
CA ALA A 4 -3.36 13.53 -0.77
C ALA A 4 -2.59 13.23 -2.06
N ILE A 5 -1.26 13.36 -2.00
CA ILE A 5 -0.36 12.90 -3.06
C ILE A 5 0.10 11.48 -2.71
N ALA A 6 -0.30 10.50 -3.51
CA ALA A 6 0.09 9.11 -3.29
C ALA A 6 1.17 8.67 -4.28
N VAL A 7 2.26 8.09 -3.76
CA VAL A 7 3.39 7.59 -4.56
C VAL A 7 3.67 6.12 -4.28
N ILE A 8 4.13 5.41 -5.30
CA ILE A 8 4.72 4.08 -5.16
C ILE A 8 6.23 4.29 -5.01
N THR A 9 6.79 3.87 -3.88
CA THR A 9 8.24 4.00 -3.65
C THR A 9 9.03 3.14 -4.63
N SER A 10 10.29 3.51 -4.88
CA SER A 10 11.17 2.74 -5.80
C SER A 10 11.32 1.27 -5.40
N SER A 11 11.31 0.95 -4.09
CA SER A 11 11.33 -0.42 -3.60
C SER A 11 10.05 -1.18 -3.94
N ALA A 12 8.89 -0.57 -3.71
CA ALA A 12 7.60 -1.15 -4.08
C ALA A 12 7.47 -1.31 -5.60
N ALA A 13 7.92 -0.33 -6.38
CA ALA A 13 7.91 -0.39 -7.85
C ALA A 13 8.78 -1.55 -8.38
N LYS A 14 10.00 -1.73 -7.85
CA LYS A 14 10.86 -2.89 -8.19
C LYS A 14 10.19 -4.21 -7.86
N ARG A 15 9.52 -4.31 -6.70
CA ARG A 15 8.78 -5.51 -6.33
C ARG A 15 7.62 -5.78 -7.29
N LEU A 16 6.87 -4.76 -7.69
CA LEU A 16 5.78 -4.90 -8.66
C LEU A 16 6.27 -5.38 -10.03
N GLN A 17 7.46 -4.96 -10.48
CA GLN A 17 8.06 -5.51 -11.71
C GLN A 17 8.25 -7.03 -11.65
N THR A 18 8.59 -7.58 -10.47
CA THR A 18 8.71 -9.03 -10.30
C THR A 18 7.38 -9.77 -10.19
N LEU A 19 6.30 -9.07 -9.82
CA LEU A 19 4.95 -9.63 -9.67
C LEU A 19 4.12 -9.55 -10.96
N GLY A 20 4.57 -8.80 -11.95
CA GLY A 20 3.95 -8.70 -13.26
C GLY A 20 2.94 -7.55 -13.43
N PRO A 21 2.40 -7.40 -14.65
CA PRO A 21 1.61 -6.24 -15.05
C PRO A 21 0.26 -6.14 -14.32
N VAL A 22 -0.37 -7.27 -13.98
CA VAL A 22 -1.65 -7.27 -13.25
C VAL A 22 -1.47 -6.68 -11.85
N ALA A 23 -0.39 -7.04 -11.15
CA ALA A 23 -0.04 -6.46 -9.86
C ALA A 23 0.25 -4.95 -9.96
N GLN A 24 0.96 -4.52 -11.01
CA GLN A 24 1.23 -3.10 -11.27
C GLN A 24 -0.08 -2.32 -11.45
N GLN A 25 -1.00 -2.82 -12.26
CA GLN A 25 -2.29 -2.17 -12.49
C GLN A 25 -3.15 -2.14 -11.22
N ALA A 26 -3.17 -3.23 -10.45
CA ALA A 26 -3.94 -3.29 -9.20
C ALA A 26 -3.40 -2.30 -8.16
N VAL A 27 -2.08 -2.21 -8.00
CA VAL A 27 -1.47 -1.26 -7.05
C VAL A 27 -1.56 0.19 -7.54
N GLU A 28 -1.52 0.44 -8.84
CA GLU A 28 -1.79 1.79 -9.38
C GLU A 28 -3.25 2.23 -9.14
N GLY A 29 -4.20 1.30 -9.23
CA GLY A 29 -5.59 1.54 -8.83
C GLY A 29 -5.70 1.93 -7.35
N LEU A 30 -5.05 1.16 -6.48
CA LEU A 30 -4.97 1.48 -5.05
C LEU A 30 -4.28 2.83 -4.79
N ARG A 31 -3.21 3.15 -5.51
CA ARG A 31 -2.51 4.43 -5.38
C ARG A 31 -3.47 5.60 -5.58
N ARG A 32 -4.31 5.55 -6.62
CA ARG A 32 -5.33 6.58 -6.89
C ARG A 32 -6.39 6.65 -5.80
N GLU A 33 -6.87 5.49 -5.33
CA GLU A 33 -7.82 5.44 -4.22
C GLU A 33 -7.25 6.06 -2.94
N LEU A 34 -5.96 5.88 -2.67
CA LEU A 34 -5.28 6.47 -1.51
C LEU A 34 -5.11 8.00 -1.60
N GLU A 35 -5.16 8.59 -2.79
CA GLU A 35 -5.21 10.05 -2.93
C GLU A 35 -6.52 10.62 -2.37
N ASP A 36 -7.61 9.87 -2.51
CA ASP A 36 -8.97 10.25 -2.08
C ASP A 36 -9.28 9.75 -0.65
N SER A 37 -8.75 8.58 -0.29
CA SER A 37 -8.96 7.88 0.98
C SER A 37 -7.63 7.48 1.64
N PRO A 38 -6.82 8.43 2.11
CA PRO A 38 -5.46 8.17 2.60
C PRO A 38 -5.38 7.30 3.87
N LYS A 39 -6.51 7.03 4.54
CA LYS A 39 -6.59 6.23 5.77
C LYS A 39 -7.24 4.85 5.54
N LEU A 40 -7.30 4.38 4.29
CA LEU A 40 -7.87 3.09 3.92
C LEU A 40 -7.19 1.90 4.63
N GLY A 41 -7.99 0.96 5.13
CA GLY A 41 -7.50 -0.25 5.78
C GLY A 41 -7.18 -0.06 7.27
N ILE A 42 -6.20 -0.81 7.77
CA ILE A 42 -5.95 -0.97 9.21
C ILE A 42 -4.71 -0.17 9.62
N ARG A 43 -4.86 0.74 10.58
CA ARG A 43 -3.74 1.44 11.22
C ARG A 43 -2.86 0.43 11.97
N ARG A 44 -1.58 0.39 11.67
CA ARG A 44 -0.59 -0.51 12.30
C ARG A 44 0.26 0.17 13.36
N GLY A 45 0.40 1.49 13.28
CA GLY A 45 1.16 2.26 14.24
C GLY A 45 1.41 3.68 13.75
N SER A 46 2.22 4.42 14.49
CA SER A 46 2.69 5.75 14.11
C SER A 46 4.15 5.91 14.48
N VAL A 47 4.91 6.55 13.61
CA VAL A 47 6.28 6.98 13.87
C VAL A 47 6.21 8.45 14.23
N HIS A 48 6.55 8.78 15.48
CA HIS A 48 6.60 10.17 15.94
C HIS A 48 7.86 10.86 15.39
N GLY A 49 7.67 12.05 14.82
CA GLY A 49 8.69 12.87 14.18
C GLY A 49 8.11 14.20 13.70
N ASN A 50 8.79 14.94 12.81
CA ASN A 50 8.36 16.25 12.28
C ASN A 50 7.17 16.15 11.30
N GLY A 51 6.05 15.54 11.70
CA GLY A 51 4.84 15.43 10.87
C GLY A 51 3.94 14.21 11.11
N ASP A 52 4.05 13.54 12.27
CA ASP A 52 3.24 12.38 12.69
C ASP A 52 2.84 11.43 11.56
N THR A 53 3.80 10.62 11.13
CA THR A 53 3.57 9.63 10.08
C THR A 53 2.84 8.41 10.66
N VAL A 54 1.75 8.02 10.04
CA VAL A 54 0.94 6.86 10.43
C VAL A 54 1.12 5.74 9.42
N VAL A 55 1.38 4.53 9.88
CA VAL A 55 1.52 3.35 9.01
C VAL A 55 0.19 2.63 8.95
N TYR A 56 -0.27 2.33 7.74
CA TYR A 56 -1.46 1.56 7.44
C TYR A 56 -1.11 0.30 6.68
N ARG A 57 -1.99 -0.69 6.79
CA ARG A 57 -1.98 -1.91 6.01
C ARG A 57 -3.33 -2.12 5.37
N THR A 58 -3.35 -2.38 4.07
CA THR A 58 -4.53 -2.81 3.32
C THR A 58 -4.20 -4.07 2.51
N ARG A 59 -5.23 -4.69 1.93
CA ARG A 59 -5.13 -5.92 1.14
C ARG A 59 -5.77 -5.70 -0.23
N LEU A 60 -5.13 -6.21 -1.27
CA LEU A 60 -5.75 -6.41 -2.57
C LEU A 60 -6.09 -7.89 -2.70
N GLU A 61 -7.35 -8.18 -2.98
CA GLU A 61 -7.80 -9.55 -3.16
C GLU A 61 -7.17 -10.19 -4.41
N PRO A 62 -7.02 -11.54 -4.42
CA PRO A 62 -6.54 -12.27 -5.58
C PRO A 62 -7.34 -11.97 -6.85
N ARG A 63 -6.65 -12.02 -8.00
CA ARG A 63 -7.23 -11.94 -9.35
C ARG A 63 -6.64 -13.07 -10.20
N GLU A 64 -7.21 -13.35 -11.37
CA GLU A 64 -6.85 -14.53 -12.20
C GLU A 64 -5.34 -14.81 -12.25
N ASP A 65 -4.51 -13.78 -12.53
CA ASP A 65 -3.05 -13.90 -12.62
C ASP A 65 -2.30 -13.13 -11.51
N MET A 66 -2.93 -12.88 -10.36
CA MET A 66 -2.33 -12.13 -9.26
C MET A 66 -2.72 -12.73 -7.91
N PRO A 67 -1.76 -13.17 -7.08
CA PRO A 67 -2.08 -13.57 -5.71
C PRO A 67 -2.67 -12.39 -4.94
N GLY A 68 -3.34 -12.67 -3.81
CA GLY A 68 -3.67 -11.61 -2.86
C GLY A 68 -2.40 -10.84 -2.48
N LEU A 69 -2.48 -9.52 -2.35
CA LEU A 69 -1.34 -8.67 -1.99
C LEU A 69 -1.62 -7.94 -0.69
N THR A 70 -0.75 -8.11 0.29
CA THR A 70 -0.66 -7.22 1.44
C THR A 70 0.14 -5.97 1.05
N ILE A 71 -0.47 -4.80 1.28
CA ILE A 71 0.11 -3.49 1.00
C ILE A 71 0.32 -2.73 2.30
N VAL A 72 1.55 -2.28 2.54
CA VAL A 72 1.88 -1.41 3.67
C VAL A 72 2.29 -0.05 3.14
N TYR A 73 1.70 0.99 3.71
CA TYR A 73 1.94 2.36 3.30
C TYR A 73 2.00 3.31 4.49
N ALA A 74 2.76 4.40 4.31
CA ALA A 74 2.83 5.50 5.27
C ALA A 74 1.93 6.64 4.81
N TYR A 75 1.24 7.26 5.76
CA TYR A 75 0.46 8.47 5.58
C TYR A 75 1.05 9.59 6.44
N ALA A 76 1.45 10.68 5.79
CA ALA A 76 1.91 11.90 6.43
C ALA A 76 0.85 13.00 6.24
N PRO A 77 0.12 13.40 7.30
CA PRO A 77 -0.89 14.45 7.21
C PRO A 77 -0.29 15.85 7.02
N GLN A 78 0.98 16.05 7.39
CA GLN A 78 1.72 17.31 7.30
C GLN A 78 3.12 17.10 6.71
N PRO A 79 3.68 18.12 6.04
CA PRO A 79 3.02 19.37 5.64
C PRO A 79 1.94 19.14 4.56
N HIS A 80 1.08 20.13 4.31
CA HIS A 80 0.12 20.04 3.20
C HIS A 80 0.78 20.28 1.83
N PRO A 81 0.33 19.58 0.76
CA PRO A 81 -0.73 18.57 0.77
C PRO A 81 -0.30 17.26 1.45
N PRO A 82 -1.22 16.50 2.08
CA PRO A 82 -0.87 15.24 2.73
C PRO A 82 -0.21 14.27 1.75
N ALA A 83 0.70 13.43 2.24
CA ALA A 83 1.42 12.47 1.41
C ALA A 83 1.11 11.02 1.82
N VAL A 84 1.03 10.14 0.82
CA VAL A 84 0.95 8.69 1.00
C VAL A 84 2.10 8.04 0.25
N ALA A 85 2.86 7.17 0.91
CA ALA A 85 3.93 6.41 0.30
C ALA A 85 3.65 4.91 0.45
N ILE A 86 3.46 4.20 -0.66
CA ILE A 86 3.37 2.74 -0.67
C ILE A 86 4.79 2.18 -0.53
N ILE A 87 5.07 1.58 0.63
CA ILE A 87 6.41 1.15 1.06
C ILE A 87 6.67 -0.30 0.66
N THR A 88 5.68 -1.16 0.90
CA THR A 88 5.82 -2.62 0.75
C THR A 88 4.62 -3.21 0.03
N VAL A 89 4.92 -4.14 -0.88
CA VAL A 89 3.96 -4.97 -1.59
C VAL A 89 4.41 -6.42 -1.43
N THR A 90 3.64 -7.23 -0.73
CA THR A 90 3.95 -8.64 -0.49
C THR A 90 2.79 -9.50 -0.94
N PRO A 91 3.02 -10.54 -1.75
CA PRO A 91 2.03 -11.60 -1.92
C PRO A 91 1.62 -12.13 -0.56
N ASP A 92 0.33 -12.37 -0.37
CA ASP A 92 -0.13 -13.20 0.72
C ASP A 92 0.37 -14.60 0.45
N ASP A 93 1.11 -15.14 1.41
CA ASP A 93 1.56 -16.52 1.30
C ASP A 93 0.33 -17.42 1.43
N VAL A 94 -0.01 -18.17 0.37
CA VAL A 94 -0.95 -19.30 0.46
C VAL A 94 -0.31 -20.53 1.11
N SER A 95 0.94 -20.42 1.57
CA SER A 95 1.69 -21.54 2.15
C SER A 95 1.80 -21.43 3.67
N ASN A 96 0.68 -21.46 4.41
CA ASN A 96 0.69 -22.00 5.78
C ASN A 96 -0.72 -22.32 6.33
N GLU A 97 -1.47 -23.17 5.63
CA GLU A 97 -2.42 -24.05 6.34
C GLU A 97 -1.82 -25.46 6.33
N PRO A 98 -1.37 -26.00 7.48
CA PRO A 98 -1.20 -27.44 7.56
C PRO A 98 -2.56 -28.07 7.28
N GLN A 99 -2.67 -28.76 6.14
CA GLN A 99 -3.73 -29.71 5.90
C GLN A 99 -3.50 -30.93 6.80
N THR A 100 -3.93 -30.86 8.05
CA THR A 100 -4.20 -32.05 8.87
C THR A 100 -5.18 -31.75 10.00
#